data_AF-A0A7W0ZM40-F1
#
_entry.id   AF-A0A7W0ZM40-F1
#
_cell.length_a   1.000
_cell.length_b   1.000
_cell.length_c   1.000
_cell.angle_alpha   90.00
_cell.angle_beta   90.00
_cell.angle_gamma   90.00
#
_symmetry.space_group_name_H-M   'P 1'
#
loop_
_entity.id
_entity.type
_entity.pdbx_description
1 polymer ?
#
loop_
_entity_poly.entity_id
_entity_poly.type
_entity_poly.pdbx_seq_one_letter_code
_entity_poly.pdbx_strand_id
1 'polypeptide(L)'
;MLYTPGRIVDGRLPGVELGLRLWEGAYEGKQALWLRWCDESGALIPTGAERAIHEAERANREAERATREAERAERLAAKLRELGVDPNQL
;
A
#
# COMPACT_ATOMS: atom_id res chain seq x y z
N MET A 1 31.90 -25.64 1.41
CA MET A 1 31.48 -24.27 1.02
C MET A 1 31.95 -23.34 2.12
N LEU A 2 32.99 -22.53 1.88
CA LEU A 2 33.42 -21.54 2.86
C LEU A 2 32.45 -20.35 2.75
N TYR A 3 31.67 -20.09 3.79
CA TYR A 3 30.89 -18.87 3.90
C TYR A 3 31.88 -17.72 4.06
N THR A 4 32.06 -16.93 3.01
CA THR A 4 32.78 -15.66 3.11
C THR A 4 31.78 -14.67 3.70
N PRO A 5 31.93 -14.22 4.97
CA PRO A 5 31.04 -13.22 5.53
C PRO A 5 31.10 -11.98 4.65
N GLY A 6 29.95 -11.63 4.06
CA GLY A 6 29.80 -10.41 3.30
C GLY A 6 30.05 -9.21 4.21
N ARG A 7 31.12 -8.46 3.97
CA ARG A 7 31.37 -7.22 4.70
C ARG A 7 30.23 -6.25 4.38
N ILE A 8 29.68 -5.60 5.40
CA ILE A 8 28.76 -4.48 5.20
C ILE A 8 29.57 -3.34 4.58
N VAL A 9 29.18 -2.89 3.40
CA VAL A 9 29.79 -1.76 2.69
C VAL A 9 28.70 -0.73 2.44
N ASP A 10 28.91 0.51 2.89
CA ASP A 10 27.93 1.61 2.76
C ASP A 10 26.51 1.26 3.22
N GLY A 11 26.42 0.52 4.34
CA GLY A 11 25.14 0.09 4.91
C GLY A 11 24.45 -1.06 4.16
N ARG A 12 25.03 -1.59 3.09
CA ARG A 12 24.49 -2.72 2.31
C ARG A 12 24.91 -4.05 2.89
N LEU A 13 23.99 -5.02 2.93
CA LEU A 13 24.26 -6.41 3.25
C LEU A 13 24.31 -7.23 1.95
N PRO A 14 25.51 -7.52 1.42
CA PRO A 14 25.62 -8.32 0.20
C PRO A 14 25.11 -9.75 0.42
N GLY A 15 24.31 -10.25 -0.53
CA GLY A 15 23.73 -11.59 -0.50
C GLY A 15 22.29 -11.68 0.01
N VAL A 16 21.70 -10.58 0.51
CA VAL A 16 20.29 -10.52 0.93
C VAL A 16 19.52 -9.33 0.36
N GLU A 17 20.12 -8.59 -0.60
CA GLU A 17 19.43 -7.51 -1.32
C GLU A 17 18.85 -6.42 -0.38
N LEU A 18 19.44 -6.27 0.81
CA LEU A 18 19.01 -5.35 1.86
C LEU A 18 20.12 -4.36 2.19
N GLY A 19 19.70 -3.16 2.58
CA GLY A 19 20.57 -2.14 3.16
C GLY A 19 19.96 -1.50 4.40
N LEU A 20 20.78 -0.74 5.10
CA LEU A 20 20.42 0.09 6.24
C LEU A 20 20.64 1.56 5.87
N ARG A 21 19.65 2.40 6.14
CA ARG A 21 19.68 3.83 5.88
C ARG A 21 19.19 4.61 7.10
N LEU A 22 19.75 5.80 7.29
CA LEU A 22 19.25 6.77 8.25
C LEU A 22 18.04 7.52 7.67
N TRP A 23 16.94 7.55 8.41
CA TRP A 23 15.70 8.22 8.05
C TRP A 23 15.26 9.12 9.20
N GLU A 24 14.99 10.38 8.92
CA GLU A 24 14.48 11.33 9.90
C GLU A 24 12.95 11.34 9.86
N GLY A 25 12.32 11.12 11.01
CA GLY A 25 10.87 11.13 11.12
C GLY A 25 10.33 10.62 12.44
N ALA A 26 9.02 10.51 12.52
CA ALA A 26 8.32 9.98 13.68
C ALA A 26 8.17 8.46 13.58
N TYR A 27 8.63 7.73 14.58
CA TYR A 27 8.36 6.31 14.75
C TYR A 27 7.98 6.04 16.20
N GLU A 28 6.90 5.29 16.42
CA GLU A 28 6.33 5.03 17.75
C GLU A 28 6.15 6.31 18.61
N GLY A 29 5.69 7.39 17.98
CA GLY A 29 5.43 8.67 18.66
C GLY A 29 6.68 9.50 18.98
N LYS A 30 7.86 9.10 18.50
CA LYS A 30 9.12 9.81 18.74
C LYS A 30 9.72 10.33 17.44
N GLN A 31 9.94 11.64 17.37
CA GLN A 31 10.64 12.30 16.28
C GLN A 31 12.15 12.15 16.51
N ALA A 32 12.85 11.46 15.61
CA ALA A 32 14.29 11.25 15.70
C ALA A 32 14.90 10.87 14.33
N LEU A 33 16.22 10.66 14.33
CA LEU A 33 16.93 9.98 13.26
C LEU A 33 16.95 8.48 13.54
N TRP A 34 16.29 7.70 12.69
CA TRP A 34 16.12 6.26 12.84
C TRP A 34 16.96 5.48 11.83
N LEU A 35 17.41 4.29 12.21
CA LEU A 35 17.98 3.33 11.28
C LEU A 35 16.85 2.47 10.70
N ARG A 36 16.65 2.50 9.39
CA ARG A 36 15.60 1.75 8.67
C ARG A 36 16.19 0.83 7.61
N TRP A 37 15.53 -0.31 7.39
CA TRP A 37 15.83 -1.20 6.28
C TRP A 37 15.41 -0.56 4.94
N CYS A 38 16.24 -0.72 3.92
CA CYS A 38 15.93 -0.39 2.54
C CYS A 38 16.23 -1.57 1.62
N ASP A 39 15.56 -1.58 0.46
CA ASP A 39 15.85 -2.53 -0.61
C ASP A 39 17.12 -2.13 -1.41
N GLU A 40 17.45 -2.91 -2.44
CA GLU A 40 18.60 -2.64 -3.32
C GLU A 40 18.56 -1.26 -3.99
N SER A 41 17.37 -0.77 -4.33
CA SER A 41 17.17 0.56 -4.91
C SER A 41 17.39 1.67 -3.87
N GLY A 42 17.48 1.30 -2.60
CA GLY A 42 17.57 2.22 -1.47
C GLY A 42 16.20 2.77 -1.05
N ALA A 43 15.10 2.20 -1.54
CA ALA A 43 13.77 2.56 -1.08
C ALA A 43 13.52 1.97 0.31
N LEU A 44 12.94 2.77 1.20
CA LEU A 44 12.66 2.34 2.56
C LEU A 44 11.59 1.26 2.55
N ILE A 45 11.86 0.18 3.27
CA ILE A 45 10.90 -0.89 3.46
C ILE A 45 9.83 -0.38 4.44
N PRO A 46 8.53 -0.44 4.06
CA PRO A 46 7.47 0.00 4.94
C PRO A 46 7.39 -0.84 6.22
N THR A 47 7.15 -0.17 7.35
CA THR A 47 6.83 -0.83 8.62
C THR A 47 5.48 -1.55 8.52
N GLY A 48 5.20 -2.48 9.43
CA GLY A 48 3.90 -3.16 9.47
C GLY A 48 2.73 -2.18 9.59
N ALA A 49 2.89 -1.13 10.40
CA ALA A 49 1.89 -0.08 10.55
C ALA A 49 1.68 0.72 9.25
N GLU A 50 2.76 1.14 8.57
CA GLU A 50 2.67 1.84 7.29
C GLU A 50 1.96 0.99 6.22
N ARG A 51 2.22 -0.33 6.18
CA ARG A 51 1.53 -1.24 5.26
C ARG A 51 0.05 -1.37 5.58
N ALA A 52 -0.31 -1.53 6.86
CA ALA A 52 -1.69 -1.63 7.30
C ALA A 52 -2.49 -0.38 6.95
N ILE A 53 -1.90 0.81 7.13
CA ILE A 53 -2.52 2.09 6.71
C ILE A 53 -2.74 2.10 5.20
N HIS A 54 -1.71 1.75 4.42
CA HIS A 54 -1.83 1.74 2.95
C HIS A 54 -2.90 0.76 2.47
N GLU A 55 -2.97 -0.43 3.07
CA GLU A 55 -3.98 -1.44 2.75
C GLU A 55 -5.40 -0.96 3.11
N ALA A 56 -5.57 -0.36 4.28
CA ALA A 56 -6.85 0.23 4.70
C ALA A 56 -7.29 1.35 3.74
N GLU A 57 -6.38 2.22 3.31
CA GLU A 57 -6.68 3.24 2.31
C GLU A 57 -7.12 2.64 0.98
N ARG A 58 -6.48 1.55 0.53
CA ARG A 58 -6.87 0.86 -0.71
C ARG A 58 -8.26 0.24 -0.58
N ALA A 59 -8.51 -0.46 0.53
CA ALA A 59 -9.83 -1.04 0.81
C ALA A 59 -10.93 0.02 0.85
N ASN A 60 -10.66 1.16 1.50
CA ASN A 60 -11.64 2.26 1.56
C ASN A 60 -11.92 2.86 0.18
N ARG A 61 -10.88 3.08 -0.64
CA ARG A 61 -11.06 3.59 -2.02
C ARG A 61 -11.85 2.63 -2.89
N GLU A 62 -11.65 1.32 -2.72
CA GLU A 62 -12.40 0.31 -3.45
C GLU A 62 -13.87 0.27 -3.02
N ALA A 63 -14.13 0.33 -1.71
CA ALA A 63 -15.49 0.43 -1.17
C ALA A 63 -16.21 1.68 -1.68
N GLU A 64 -15.55 2.84 -1.70
CA GLU A 64 -16.11 4.08 -2.23
C GLU A 64 -16.46 3.97 -3.73
N ARG A 65 -15.63 3.27 -4.52
CA ARG A 65 -15.90 3.03 -5.94
C ARG A 65 -17.11 2.12 -6.12
N ALA A 66 -17.17 1.01 -5.40
CA ALA A 66 -18.29 0.09 -5.44
C ALA A 66 -19.61 0.77 -5.06
N THR A 67 -19.62 1.58 -4.01
CA THR A 67 -20.80 2.36 -3.61
C THR A 67 -21.23 3.33 -4.70
N ARG A 68 -20.31 4.09 -5.29
CA ARG A 68 -20.63 5.03 -6.37
C ARG A 68 -21.18 4.34 -7.61
N GLU A 69 -20.67 3.16 -7.94
CA GLU A 69 -21.17 2.36 -9.05
C GLU A 69 -22.55 1.80 -8.77
N ALA A 70 -22.80 1.29 -7.56
CA ALA A 70 -24.12 0.84 -7.13
C ALA A 70 -25.16 1.99 -7.19
N GLU A 71 -24.83 3.17 -6.68
CA GLU A 71 -25.70 4.35 -6.76
C GLU A 71 -25.99 4.79 -8.20
N ARG A 72 -25.02 4.63 -9.12
CA ARG A 72 -25.22 4.94 -10.54
C ARG A 72 -26.12 3.90 -11.20
N ALA A 73 -25.90 2.63 -10.92
CA ALA A 73 -26.71 1.52 -11.43
C ALA A 73 -28.16 1.64 -10.93
N GLU A 74 -28.37 1.95 -9.66
CA GLU A 74 -29.70 2.14 -9.08
C GLU A 74 -30.43 3.32 -9.72
N ARG A 75 -29.76 4.47 -9.88
CA ARG A 75 -30.33 5.64 -10.58
C ARG A 75 -30.72 5.32 -12.02
N LEU A 76 -29.88 4.57 -12.74
CA LEU A 76 -30.18 4.17 -14.10
C LEU A 76 -31.36 3.19 -14.16
N ALA A 77 -31.39 2.21 -13.26
CA ALA A 77 -32.48 1.25 -13.14
C ALA A 77 -33.81 1.95 -12.81
N ALA A 78 -33.81 2.95 -11.93
CA ALA A 78 -34.98 3.77 -11.63
C ALA A 78 -35.49 4.50 -12.89
N LYS A 79 -34.58 5.14 -13.64
CA LYS A 79 -34.92 5.85 -14.88
C LYS A 79 -35.44 4.91 -15.98
N LEU A 80 -34.91 3.70 -16.09
CA LEU A 80 -35.42 2.68 -17.02
C LEU A 80 -36.84 2.24 -16.66
N ARG A 81 -37.11 2.03 -15.37
CA ARG A 81 -38.48 1.72 -14.88
C ARG A 81 -39.46 2.84 -15.17
N GLU A 82 -39.06 4.11 -15.02
CA GLU A 82 -39.87 5.28 -15.41
C GLU A 82 -40.21 5.28 -16.91
N LEU A 83 -39.31 4.76 -17.75
CA LEU A 83 -39.51 4.60 -19.19
C LEU A 83 -40.30 3.31 -19.55
N GLY A 84 -40.74 2.53 -18.55
CA GLY A 84 -41.47 1.28 -18.75
C GLY A 84 -40.61 0.08 -19.15
N VAL A 85 -39.28 0.18 -19.01
CA VAL A 85 -38.32 -0.89 -19.31
C VAL A 85 -37.92 -1.58 -18.00
N ASP A 86 -38.03 -2.91 -17.93
CA ASP A 86 -37.52 -3.68 -16.78
C ASP A 86 -35.99 -3.82 -16.86
N PRO A 87 -35.21 -3.22 -15.93
CA PRO A 87 -33.75 -3.28 -15.96
C PRO A 87 -33.18 -4.67 -15.69
N ASN A 88 -33.95 -5.58 -15.08
CA ASN A 88 -33.50 -6.93 -14.73
C ASN A 88 -33.65 -7.95 -15.86
N GLN A 89 -34.22 -7.53 -17.00
CA GLN A 89 -34.46 -8.37 -18.18
C GLN A 89 -33.56 -7.99 -19.37
N LEU A 90 -32.61 -7.08 -19.16
CA LEU A 90 -31.52 -6.73 -20.09
C LEU A 90 -30.29 -7.59 -19.82
#